data_AF-A0A4R1BUP5-F1
#
_entry.id   AF-A0A4R1BUP5-F1
#
_cell.length_a   1.000
_cell.length_b   1.000
_cell.length_c   1.000
_cell.angle_alpha   90.00
_cell.angle_beta   90.00
_cell.angle_gamma   90.00
#
_symmetry.space_group_name_H-M   'P 1'
#
loop_
_entity.id
_entity.type
_entity.pdbx_description
1 polymer ?
#
loop_
_entity_poly.entity_id
_entity_poly.type
_entity_poly.pdbx_seq_one_letter_code
_entity_poly.pdbx_strand_id
1 'polypeptide(L)'
;MTSEWADVFDQVSACGGNAVEAIRRAWERGVSAEQVLEGVTRALASTPDNRAFEDWEALAPGCLDTRVFTQGTWWVDVLRVPHRIASMSDRYVANVIGFLRNDAEHFYETYLFGHPMPFAESPQAWLESTVLMKALRSRQDAS
;
A
#
# COMPACT_ATOMS: atom_id res chain seq x y z
N MET A 1 -6.34 5.61 -23.80
CA MET A 1 -5.36 4.76 -23.08
C MET A 1 -4.54 4.06 -24.15
N THR A 2 -3.21 4.19 -24.12
CA THR A 2 -2.33 3.45 -25.06
C THR A 2 -2.38 1.95 -24.74
N SER A 3 -1.93 1.07 -25.64
CA SER A 3 -1.94 -0.37 -25.37
C SER A 3 -1.13 -0.72 -24.11
N GLU A 4 -0.01 -0.04 -23.89
CA GLU A 4 0.87 -0.26 -22.74
C GLU A 4 0.18 -0.03 -21.39
N TRP A 5 -0.70 0.98 -21.28
CA TRP A 5 -1.44 1.24 -20.04
C TRP A 5 -2.59 0.25 -19.82
N ALA A 6 -3.10 -0.37 -20.89
CA ALA A 6 -4.02 -1.50 -20.76
C ALA A 6 -3.28 -2.73 -20.20
N ASP A 7 -2.06 -2.99 -20.68
CA ASP A 7 -1.21 -4.07 -20.12
C ASP A 7 -0.91 -3.84 -18.64
N VAL A 8 -0.58 -2.60 -18.24
CA VAL A 8 -0.42 -2.24 -16.81
C VAL A 8 -1.70 -2.54 -16.03
N PHE A 9 -2.85 -2.16 -16.57
CA PHE A 9 -4.13 -2.37 -15.89
C PHE A 9 -4.38 -3.87 -15.65
N ASP A 10 -4.21 -4.69 -16.68
CA ASP A 10 -4.45 -6.12 -16.63
C ASP A 10 -3.48 -6.82 -15.67
N GLN A 11 -2.18 -6.51 -15.77
CA GLN A 11 -1.13 -7.15 -14.96
C GLN A 11 -1.22 -6.78 -13.48
N VAL A 12 -1.47 -5.51 -13.16
CA VAL A 12 -1.66 -5.08 -11.76
C VAL A 12 -2.92 -5.71 -11.18
N SER A 13 -4.02 -5.73 -11.94
CA SER A 13 -5.28 -6.36 -11.50
C SER A 13 -5.12 -7.85 -11.28
N ALA A 14 -4.38 -8.55 -12.15
CA ALA A 14 -4.08 -9.98 -12.01
C ALA A 14 -3.27 -10.31 -10.75
N CYS A 15 -2.48 -9.34 -10.25
CA CYS A 15 -1.76 -9.45 -8.97
C CYS A 15 -2.63 -9.07 -7.75
N GLY A 16 -3.91 -8.73 -7.95
CA GLY A 16 -4.80 -8.25 -6.89
C GLY A 16 -4.54 -6.80 -6.47
N GLY A 17 -3.78 -6.04 -7.25
CA GLY A 17 -3.48 -4.64 -6.98
C GLY A 17 -4.54 -3.67 -7.50
N ASN A 18 -4.58 -2.46 -6.95
CA ASN A 18 -5.42 -1.37 -7.45
C ASN A 18 -4.78 -0.73 -8.70
N ALA A 19 -5.08 -1.28 -9.87
CA ALA A 19 -4.57 -0.82 -11.16
C ALA A 19 -4.89 0.65 -11.46
N VAL A 20 -6.12 1.10 -11.15
CA VAL A 20 -6.55 2.47 -11.41
C VAL A 20 -5.67 3.47 -10.64
N GLU A 21 -5.47 3.22 -9.35
CA GLU A 21 -4.65 4.09 -8.51
C GLU A 21 -3.16 4.02 -8.89
N ALA A 22 -2.64 2.84 -9.25
CA ALA A 22 -1.28 2.69 -9.74
C ALA A 22 -1.03 3.52 -11.01
N ILE A 23 -1.90 3.42 -12.02
CA ILE A 23 -1.80 4.19 -13.27
C ILE A 23 -1.90 5.68 -12.99
N ARG A 24 -2.88 6.10 -12.19
CA ARG A 24 -3.09 7.51 -11.84
C ARG A 24 -1.85 8.10 -11.17
N ARG A 25 -1.26 7.40 -10.19
CA ARG A 25 -0.03 7.83 -9.51
C ARG A 25 1.18 7.83 -10.43
N ALA A 26 1.28 6.86 -11.33
CA ALA A 26 2.37 6.81 -12.29
C ALA A 26 2.34 8.05 -13.20
N TRP A 27 1.17 8.43 -13.72
CA TRP A 27 1.01 9.68 -14.47
C TRP A 27 1.35 10.93 -13.67
N GLU A 28 0.86 11.05 -12.43
CA GLU A 28 1.17 12.20 -11.57
C GLU A 28 2.67 12.39 -11.33
N ARG A 29 3.44 11.30 -11.37
CA ARG A 29 4.89 11.29 -11.07
C ARG A 29 5.77 11.14 -12.29
N GLY A 30 5.19 11.05 -13.49
CA GLY A 30 5.94 10.82 -14.73
C GLY A 30 6.63 9.46 -14.80
N VAL A 31 6.10 8.44 -14.12
CA VAL A 31 6.57 7.04 -14.22
C VAL A 31 5.95 6.42 -15.46
N SER A 32 6.77 5.76 -16.29
CA SER A 32 6.29 5.12 -17.53
C SER A 32 5.54 3.81 -17.28
N ALA A 33 4.73 3.38 -18.26
CA ALA A 33 4.06 2.07 -18.20
C ALA A 33 5.07 0.92 -18.09
N GLU A 34 6.17 1.00 -18.85
CA GLU A 34 7.29 0.05 -18.81
C GLU A 34 7.85 -0.11 -17.39
N GLN A 35 8.15 1.01 -16.70
CA GLN A 35 8.67 0.96 -15.33
C GLN A 35 7.68 0.30 -14.34
N VAL A 36 6.38 0.50 -14.53
CA VAL A 36 5.36 -0.17 -13.71
C VAL A 36 5.34 -1.68 -14.00
N LEU A 37 5.36 -2.08 -15.28
CA LEU A 37 5.36 -3.48 -15.70
C LEU A 37 6.62 -4.24 -15.27
N GLU A 38 7.80 -3.62 -15.37
CA GLU A 38 9.03 -4.17 -14.81
C GLU A 38 8.88 -4.42 -13.31
N GLY A 39 8.21 -3.50 -12.61
CA GLY A 39 7.90 -3.63 -11.20
C GLY A 39 7.03 -4.84 -10.88
N VAL A 40 5.97 -5.07 -11.67
CA VAL A 40 5.13 -6.27 -11.56
C VAL A 40 5.95 -7.53 -11.80
N THR A 41 6.79 -7.54 -12.83
CA THR A 41 7.63 -8.69 -13.20
C THR A 41 8.61 -9.06 -12.09
N ARG A 42 9.26 -8.07 -11.46
CA ARG A 42 10.15 -8.32 -10.32
C ARG A 42 9.41 -8.90 -9.12
N ALA A 43 8.21 -8.40 -8.83
CA ALA A 43 7.40 -8.92 -7.74
C ALA A 43 6.99 -10.39 -7.95
N LEU A 44 6.60 -10.76 -9.17
CA LEU A 44 6.24 -12.14 -9.52
C LEU A 44 7.43 -13.11 -9.46
N ALA A 45 8.65 -12.62 -9.65
CA ALA A 45 9.87 -13.41 -9.51
C ALA A 45 10.31 -13.59 -8.04
N SER A 46 9.74 -12.83 -7.10
CA SER A 46 10.10 -12.87 -5.68
C SER A 46 9.40 -14.02 -4.94
N THR A 47 10.12 -14.75 -4.10
CA THR A 47 9.54 -15.76 -3.20
C THR A 47 9.02 -15.11 -1.90
N PRO A 48 7.77 -15.35 -1.46
CA PRO A 48 7.15 -14.60 -0.35
C PRO A 48 7.74 -14.87 1.05
N ASP A 49 8.22 -16.09 1.32
CA ASP A 49 8.16 -16.67 2.67
C ASP A 49 9.25 -16.26 3.69
N ASN A 50 10.13 -15.29 3.41
CA ASN A 50 11.13 -14.84 4.41
C ASN A 50 11.71 -13.44 4.18
N ARG A 51 11.01 -12.59 3.44
CA ARG A 51 11.53 -11.28 3.08
C ARG A 51 11.48 -10.29 4.24
N ALA A 52 12.49 -9.45 4.34
CA ALA A 52 12.45 -8.26 5.21
C ALA A 52 11.24 -7.37 4.83
N PHE A 53 10.78 -6.54 5.75
CA PHE A 53 9.71 -5.59 5.42
C PHE A 53 10.19 -4.59 4.37
N GLU A 54 11.45 -4.18 4.46
CA GLU A 54 12.13 -3.23 3.59
C GLU A 54 12.44 -3.73 2.19
N ASP A 55 12.06 -4.97 1.87
CA ASP A 55 12.10 -5.48 0.50
C ASP A 55 10.89 -4.96 -0.31
N TRP A 56 10.94 -3.67 -0.66
CA TRP A 56 9.84 -2.93 -1.26
C TRP A 56 9.42 -3.45 -2.65
N GLU A 57 10.31 -4.17 -3.34
CA GLU A 57 10.04 -4.70 -4.67
C GLU A 57 9.26 -6.02 -4.65
N ALA A 58 9.09 -6.61 -3.48
CA ALA A 58 8.53 -7.95 -3.36
C ALA A 58 7.00 -8.00 -3.53
N LEU A 59 6.32 -6.86 -3.61
CA LEU A 59 4.94 -6.77 -4.10
C LEU A 59 4.88 -6.04 -5.42
N ALA A 60 3.85 -6.33 -6.20
CA ALA A 60 3.57 -5.60 -7.42
C ALA A 60 3.06 -4.19 -7.08
N PRO A 61 3.33 -3.17 -7.92
CA PRO A 61 2.62 -1.90 -7.84
C PRO A 61 1.10 -2.13 -7.81
N GLY A 62 0.36 -1.32 -7.07
CA GLY A 62 -1.07 -1.54 -6.83
C GLY A 62 -1.39 -2.36 -5.58
N CYS A 63 -0.47 -3.22 -5.13
CA CYS A 63 -0.67 -4.06 -3.95
C CYS A 63 -0.18 -3.35 -2.68
N LEU A 64 -0.94 -3.46 -1.59
CA LEU A 64 -0.52 -3.00 -0.27
C LEU A 64 0.14 -4.14 0.51
N ASP A 65 1.32 -3.91 1.07
CA ASP A 65 1.92 -4.87 2.02
C ASP A 65 1.22 -4.76 3.37
N THR A 66 0.39 -5.75 3.72
CA THR A 66 -0.39 -5.75 4.97
C THR A 66 0.48 -5.72 6.23
N ARG A 67 1.77 -6.09 6.14
CA ARG A 67 2.71 -5.96 7.26
C ARG A 67 2.86 -4.51 7.70
N VAL A 68 2.55 -3.54 6.83
CA VAL A 68 2.56 -2.11 7.15
C VAL A 68 1.70 -1.79 8.38
N PHE A 69 0.60 -2.51 8.62
CA PHE A 69 -0.30 -2.29 9.76
C PHE A 69 0.32 -2.65 11.12
N THR A 70 1.35 -3.49 11.12
CA THR A 70 2.00 -3.98 12.35
C THR A 70 3.24 -3.16 12.75
N GLN A 71 3.62 -2.18 11.92
CA GLN A 71 4.77 -1.31 12.15
C GLN A 71 4.36 0.17 12.10
N GLY A 72 5.23 1.07 12.58
CA GLY A 72 4.95 2.51 12.69
C GLY A 72 6.05 3.41 12.11
N THR A 73 6.94 2.86 11.28
CA THR A 73 8.11 3.58 10.75
C THR A 73 7.89 4.07 9.32
N TRP A 74 7.33 3.21 8.48
CA TRP A 74 7.26 3.37 7.04
C TRP A 74 5.82 3.32 6.54
N TRP A 75 5.51 4.13 5.54
CA TRP A 75 4.35 3.99 4.68
C TRP A 75 4.87 3.67 3.28
N VAL A 76 4.30 2.67 2.60
CA VAL A 76 4.69 2.32 1.24
C VAL A 76 3.49 2.62 0.35
N ASP A 77 3.68 3.50 -0.63
CA ASP A 77 2.56 3.87 -1.51
C ASP A 77 2.31 2.84 -2.62
N VAL A 78 1.28 3.09 -3.42
CA VAL A 78 0.84 2.21 -4.51
C VAL A 78 1.92 1.93 -5.56
N LEU A 79 2.93 2.80 -5.69
CA LEU A 79 4.06 2.61 -6.61
C LEU A 79 5.27 1.98 -5.92
N ARG A 80 5.10 1.54 -4.67
CA ARG A 80 6.12 0.92 -3.82
C ARG A 80 7.22 1.88 -3.41
N VAL A 81 6.92 3.17 -3.37
CA VAL A 81 7.86 4.17 -2.86
C VAL A 81 7.73 4.21 -1.33
N PRO A 82 8.81 3.93 -0.58
CA PRO A 82 8.79 4.01 0.87
C PRO A 82 8.88 5.45 1.35
N HIS A 83 8.04 5.79 2.33
CA HIS A 83 7.99 7.08 3.00
C HIS A 83 8.21 6.87 4.49
N ARG A 84 9.19 7.55 5.10
CA ARG A 84 9.27 7.57 6.57
C ARG A 84 8.12 8.38 7.13
N ILE A 85 7.30 7.80 8.00
CA ILE A 85 6.15 8.47 8.60
C ILE A 85 6.59 9.77 9.29
N ALA A 86 7.69 9.73 10.03
CA ALA A 86 8.26 10.90 10.69
C ALA A 86 8.63 12.06 9.73
N SER A 87 8.91 11.76 8.46
CA SER A 87 9.35 12.75 7.46
C SER A 87 8.25 13.15 6.47
N MET A 88 7.06 12.54 6.54
CA MET A 88 5.93 12.91 5.69
C MET A 88 5.43 14.31 6.05
N SER A 89 4.90 15.04 5.07
CA SER A 89 4.20 16.30 5.32
C SER A 89 2.82 16.07 5.92
N ASP A 90 2.29 17.05 6.64
CA ASP A 90 1.01 16.94 7.35
C ASP A 90 -0.15 16.68 6.38
N ARG A 91 -0.13 17.37 5.24
CA ARG A 91 -1.08 17.13 4.15
C ARG A 91 -1.02 15.68 3.68
N TYR A 92 0.18 15.12 3.56
CA TYR A 92 0.32 13.75 3.08
C TYR A 92 -0.11 12.72 4.14
N VAL A 93 0.21 12.95 5.42
CA VAL A 93 -0.29 12.13 6.54
C VAL A 93 -1.81 12.15 6.59
N ALA A 94 -2.44 13.32 6.50
CA ALA A 94 -3.90 13.45 6.48
C ALA A 94 -4.53 12.69 5.29
N ASN A 95 -3.91 12.76 4.11
CA ASN A 95 -4.36 12.00 2.94
C ASN A 95 -4.26 10.48 3.16
N VAL A 96 -3.16 9.99 3.76
CA VAL A 96 -2.99 8.56 4.05
C VAL A 96 -4.02 8.10 5.09
N ILE A 97 -4.24 8.86 6.16
CA ILE A 97 -5.28 8.54 7.16
C ILE A 97 -6.67 8.50 6.51
N GLY A 98 -6.99 9.48 5.66
CA GLY A 98 -8.26 9.52 4.94
C GLY A 98 -8.45 8.31 4.02
N PHE A 99 -7.43 7.97 3.24
CA PHE A 99 -7.41 6.78 2.39
C PHE A 99 -7.64 5.50 3.21
N LEU A 100 -6.85 5.28 4.25
CA LEU A 100 -6.96 4.09 5.09
C LEU A 100 -8.37 3.92 5.70
N ARG A 101 -8.99 5.02 6.13
CA ARG A 101 -10.35 4.99 6.69
C ARG A 101 -11.43 4.71 5.67
N ASN A 102 -11.33 5.32 4.49
CA ASN A 102 -12.32 5.13 3.43
C ASN A 102 -12.34 3.68 2.94
N ASP A 103 -11.20 3.00 2.99
CA ASP A 103 -11.02 1.63 2.52
C ASP A 103 -10.80 0.62 3.67
N ALA A 104 -11.20 0.97 4.91
CA ALA A 104 -10.92 0.17 6.11
C ALA A 104 -11.46 -1.27 6.02
N GLU A 105 -12.64 -1.46 5.44
CA GLU A 105 -13.26 -2.77 5.22
C GLU A 105 -12.41 -3.65 4.31
N HIS A 106 -12.01 -3.12 3.15
CA HIS A 106 -11.16 -3.83 2.19
C HIS A 106 -9.81 -4.25 2.82
N PHE A 107 -9.18 -3.36 3.58
CA PHE A 107 -7.92 -3.68 4.25
C PHE A 107 -8.08 -4.71 5.37
N TYR A 108 -9.19 -4.66 6.11
CA TYR A 108 -9.48 -5.63 7.15
C TYR A 108 -9.66 -7.03 6.56
N GLU A 109 -10.46 -7.17 5.50
CA GLU A 109 -10.65 -8.45 4.80
C GLU A 109 -9.33 -9.01 4.26
N THR A 110 -8.54 -8.16 3.60
CA THR A 110 -7.22 -8.53 3.06
C THR A 110 -6.27 -8.97 4.18
N TYR A 111 -6.25 -8.26 5.30
CA TYR A 111 -5.44 -8.60 6.46
C TYR A 111 -5.83 -9.96 7.05
N LEU A 112 -7.13 -10.22 7.21
CA LEU A 112 -7.63 -11.49 7.76
C LEU A 112 -7.28 -12.70 6.90
N PHE A 113 -7.15 -12.54 5.58
CA PHE A 113 -6.72 -13.62 4.69
C PHE A 113 -5.31 -14.13 5.04
N GLY A 114 -4.41 -13.23 5.47
CA GLY A 114 -3.05 -13.57 5.89
C GLY A 114 -2.88 -13.81 7.40
N HIS A 115 -3.84 -13.35 8.22
CA HIS A 115 -3.73 -13.34 9.68
C HIS A 115 -5.06 -13.76 10.35
N PRO A 116 -5.30 -15.06 10.51
CA PRO A 116 -6.50 -15.54 11.19
C PRO A 116 -6.36 -15.34 12.71
N MET A 117 -6.88 -14.21 13.26
CA MET A 117 -7.22 -13.87 14.67
C MET A 117 -6.58 -12.57 15.22
N PRO A 118 -7.22 -11.80 16.15
CA PRO A 118 -8.63 -11.81 16.56
C PRO A 118 -9.45 -10.64 15.99
N PHE A 119 -10.77 -10.82 16.04
CA PHE A 119 -11.79 -9.90 15.52
C PHE A 119 -11.83 -8.59 16.31
N ALA A 120 -11.70 -7.46 15.60
CA ALA A 120 -12.19 -6.20 16.11
C ALA A 120 -13.71 -6.13 15.95
N GLU A 121 -14.37 -5.27 16.72
CA GLU A 121 -15.82 -5.04 16.63
C GLU A 121 -16.26 -4.50 15.26
N SER A 122 -15.35 -3.84 14.53
CA SER A 122 -15.55 -3.35 13.17
C SER A 122 -14.21 -3.17 12.43
N PRO A 123 -14.20 -3.08 11.09
CA PRO A 123 -13.00 -2.74 10.32
C PRO A 123 -12.37 -1.41 10.75
N GLN A 124 -13.19 -0.41 11.10
CA GLN A 124 -12.70 0.87 11.59
C GLN A 124 -12.01 0.74 12.96
N ALA A 125 -12.62 -0.02 13.88
CA ALA A 125 -12.01 -0.28 15.19
C ALA A 125 -10.69 -1.06 15.05
N TRP A 126 -10.63 -2.02 14.13
CA TRP A 126 -9.38 -2.70 13.78
C TRP A 126 -8.34 -1.72 13.29
N LEU A 127 -8.66 -0.91 12.27
CA LEU A 127 -7.72 0.03 11.67
C LEU A 127 -7.15 0.99 12.71
N GLU A 128 -8.01 1.58 13.55
CA GLU A 128 -7.60 2.50 14.62
C GLU A 128 -6.75 1.82 15.71
N SER A 129 -6.83 0.49 15.84
CA SER A 129 -5.99 -0.29 16.76
C SER A 129 -4.58 -0.57 16.23
N THR A 130 -4.36 -0.47 14.91
CA THR A 130 -3.08 -0.82 14.26
C THR A 130 -1.92 0.07 14.72
N VAL A 131 -0.69 -0.46 14.62
CA VAL A 131 0.53 0.30 14.94
C VAL A 131 0.70 1.46 13.96
N LEU A 132 0.37 1.22 12.68
CA LEU A 132 0.41 2.23 11.63
C LEU A 132 -0.48 3.43 11.95
N MET A 133 -1.76 3.20 12.25
CA MET A 133 -2.71 4.29 12.47
C MET A 133 -2.34 5.13 13.69
N LYS A 134 -1.87 4.47 14.75
CA LYS A 134 -1.32 5.15 15.94
C LYS A 134 -0.13 6.04 15.57
N ALA A 135 0.83 5.52 14.79
CA ALA A 135 2.00 6.29 14.37
C ALA A 135 1.63 7.49 13.48
N LEU A 136 0.71 7.32 12.52
CA LEU A 136 0.23 8.39 11.66
C LEU A 136 -0.47 9.51 12.45
N ARG A 137 -1.31 9.17 13.43
CA ARG A 137 -1.97 10.16 14.30
C ARG A 137 -0.98 10.89 15.20
N SER A 138 -0.05 10.16 15.84
CA SER A 138 1.00 10.80 16.63
C SER A 138 1.85 11.76 15.80
N ARG A 139 2.12 11.42 14.52
CA ARG A 139 2.79 12.33 13.59
C ARG A 139 1.90 13.54 13.27
N GLN A 140 0.60 13.36 13.06
CA GLN A 140 -0.35 14.45 12.77
C GLN A 140 -0.47 15.45 13.93
N ASP A 141 -0.48 14.95 15.17
CA ASP A 141 -0.65 15.78 16.38
C ASP A 141 0.64 16.54 16.77
N ALA A 142 1.79 16.18 16.19
CA ALA A 142 3.10 16.79 16.46
C ALA A 142 3.41 18.03 15.59
N SER A 143 2.49 18.42 14.70
CA SER A 143 2.59 19.59 13.81
C SER A 143 1.85 20.80 14.33
#